data_AF-W6YWL5-F1
#
_entry.id   AF-W6YWL5-F1
#
_cell.length_a   1.000
_cell.length_b   1.000
_cell.length_c   1.000
_cell.angle_alpha   90.00
_cell.angle_beta   90.00
_cell.angle_gamma   90.00
#
_symmetry.space_group_name_H-M   'P 1'
#
loop_
_entity.id
_entity.type
_entity.pdbx_description
1 polymer ?
#
loop_
_entity_poly.entity_id
_entity_poly.type
_entity_poly.pdbx_seq_one_letter_code
_entity_poly.pdbx_strand_id
1 'polypeptide(L)'
;MATRYRIYSIGFAHGISQEEQEGIYQDLCNRNDPTSLIEGFTFGREDPWNFPPEAIGTEAYVKKGWHESDRYPHFTVELRYTFLYGEYKRVATAHVYKDWSETIEFAGAAWSSRWYKKYRDQRYIFWDVNEIATTSEYLGTAWRTASSICPSSTSSLFTNS
;
A
#
# COMPACT_ATOMS: atom_id res chain seq x y z
N MET A 1 10.83 34.16 5.27
CA MET A 1 10.69 32.71 5.55
C MET A 1 11.32 31.96 4.39
N ALA A 2 12.36 31.17 4.63
CA ALA A 2 12.95 30.35 3.57
C ALA A 2 11.97 29.22 3.21
N THR A 3 11.55 29.15 1.96
CA THR A 3 10.80 28.02 1.43
C THR A 3 11.72 26.80 1.52
N ARG A 4 11.49 25.92 2.51
CA ARG A 4 12.22 24.66 2.60
C ARG A 4 11.79 23.80 1.41
N TYR A 5 12.67 23.61 0.44
CA TYR A 5 12.45 22.64 -0.63
C TYR A 5 12.39 21.25 0.00
N ARG A 6 11.26 20.58 -0.16
CA ARG A 6 11.10 19.20 0.28
C ARG A 6 11.84 18.29 -0.69
N ILE A 7 12.65 17.39 -0.15
CA ILE A 7 13.38 16.39 -0.93
C ILE A 7 12.49 15.16 -1.08
N TYR A 8 12.41 14.63 -2.28
CA TYR A 8 11.67 13.41 -2.59
C TYR A 8 12.63 12.47 -3.30
N SER A 9 12.87 11.30 -2.73
CA SER A 9 13.91 10.39 -3.24
C SER A 9 13.50 8.92 -3.24
N ILE A 10 14.12 8.16 -4.14
CA ILE A 10 14.14 6.70 -4.13
C ILE A 10 15.53 6.29 -3.66
N GLY A 11 15.59 5.51 -2.58
CA GLY A 11 16.83 4.96 -2.04
C GLY A 11 16.87 3.44 -2.19
N PHE A 12 18.05 2.85 -2.18
CA PHE A 12 18.22 1.40 -2.32
C PHE A 12 19.13 0.82 -1.24
N ALA A 13 18.82 -0.40 -0.79
CA ALA A 13 19.71 -1.16 0.05
C ALA A 13 20.97 -1.59 -0.73
N HIS A 14 22.11 -1.60 -0.02
CA HIS A 14 23.41 -1.89 -0.61
C HIS A 14 23.50 -3.26 -1.31
N GLY A 15 22.66 -4.23 -0.89
CA GLY A 15 22.63 -5.58 -1.46
C GLY A 15 21.81 -5.73 -2.75
N ILE A 16 21.17 -4.66 -3.25
CA ILE A 16 20.40 -4.69 -4.51
C ILE A 16 21.35 -4.36 -5.65
N SER A 17 21.37 -5.19 -6.70
CA SER A 17 22.25 -4.99 -7.85
C SER A 17 21.90 -3.71 -8.62
N GLN A 18 22.87 -3.09 -9.30
CA GLN A 18 22.61 -1.87 -10.08
C GLN A 18 21.53 -2.07 -11.14
N GLU A 19 21.51 -3.23 -11.80
CA GLU A 19 20.48 -3.60 -12.79
C GLU A 19 19.07 -3.58 -12.18
N GLU A 20 18.89 -4.19 -11.01
CA GLU A 20 17.62 -4.16 -10.29
C GLU A 20 17.26 -2.74 -9.83
N GLN A 21 18.24 -1.94 -9.39
CA GLN A 21 17.99 -0.56 -8.98
C GLN A 21 17.45 0.27 -10.15
N GLU A 22 18.09 0.15 -11.32
CA GLU A 22 17.66 0.84 -12.54
C GLU A 22 16.28 0.36 -13.00
N GLY A 23 16.02 -0.95 -12.97
CA GLY A 23 14.73 -1.53 -13.30
C GLY A 23 13.60 -1.04 -12.40
N ILE A 24 13.77 -1.15 -11.07
CA ILE A 24 12.77 -0.70 -10.08
C ILE A 24 12.56 0.82 -10.18
N TYR A 25 13.63 1.59 -10.38
CA TYR A 25 13.51 3.04 -10.55
C TYR A 25 12.66 3.37 -11.79
N GLN A 26 12.95 2.73 -12.92
CA GLN A 26 12.18 2.92 -14.16
C GLN A 26 10.73 2.49 -13.98
N ASP A 27 10.47 1.36 -13.34
CA ASP A 27 9.12 0.87 -13.09
C ASP A 27 8.31 1.86 -12.24
N LEU A 28 8.87 2.35 -11.13
CA LEU A 28 8.20 3.35 -10.27
C LEU A 28 7.94 4.67 -11.02
N CYS A 29 8.87 5.10 -11.87
CA CYS A 29 8.69 6.31 -12.68
C CYS A 29 7.64 6.13 -13.79
N ASN A 30 7.61 4.97 -14.44
CA ASN A 30 6.76 4.71 -15.60
C ASN A 30 5.34 4.27 -15.21
N ARG A 31 5.17 3.60 -14.06
CA ARG A 31 3.87 3.13 -13.58
C ARG A 31 2.90 4.30 -13.40
N ASN A 32 3.37 5.39 -12.78
CA ASN A 32 2.63 6.64 -12.54
C ASN A 32 1.18 6.39 -12.07
N ASP A 33 1.00 5.46 -11.13
CA ASP A 33 -0.28 5.21 -10.49
C ASP A 33 -0.58 6.33 -9.47
N PRO A 34 -1.52 7.25 -9.77
CA PRO A 34 -1.80 8.40 -8.92
C PRO A 34 -2.40 8.01 -7.56
N THR A 35 -2.82 6.75 -7.40
CA THR A 35 -3.43 6.22 -6.18
C THR A 35 -2.50 5.27 -5.43
N SER A 36 -1.27 5.06 -5.92
CA SER A 36 -0.24 4.36 -5.17
C SER A 36 0.31 5.25 -4.06
N LEU A 37 0.33 4.72 -2.84
CA LEU A 37 0.87 5.44 -1.69
C LEU A 37 2.39 5.48 -1.81
N ILE A 38 3.01 4.41 -2.33
CA ILE A 38 4.45 4.35 -2.56
C ILE A 38 4.86 5.49 -3.48
N GLU A 39 4.23 5.62 -4.65
CA GLU A 39 4.54 6.70 -5.58
C GLU A 39 4.10 8.07 -5.06
N GLY A 40 2.97 8.14 -4.35
CA GLY A 40 2.53 9.35 -3.68
C GLY A 40 3.59 9.87 -2.71
N PHE A 41 4.22 8.97 -1.97
CA PHE A 41 5.30 9.24 -1.04
C PHE A 41 6.61 9.57 -1.77
N THR A 42 6.95 8.83 -2.82
CA THR A 42 8.16 9.03 -3.64
C THR A 42 8.16 10.37 -4.39
N PHE A 43 7.00 10.86 -4.81
CA PHE A 43 6.87 12.06 -5.64
C PHE A 43 6.21 13.23 -4.90
N GLY A 44 5.98 13.11 -3.59
CA GLY A 44 5.42 14.18 -2.76
C GLY A 44 3.96 14.54 -3.06
N ARG A 45 3.19 13.60 -3.61
CA ARG A 45 1.75 13.77 -3.90
C ARG A 45 0.89 13.44 -2.69
N GLU A 46 1.31 12.48 -1.87
CA GLU A 46 0.55 11.99 -0.72
C GLU A 46 1.42 11.91 0.53
N ASP A 47 0.78 12.15 1.68
CA ASP A 47 1.41 12.00 2.99
C ASP A 47 0.40 11.44 4.01
N PRO A 48 0.58 10.19 4.48
CA PRO A 48 -0.43 9.49 5.27
C PRO A 48 -0.54 9.95 6.73
N TRP A 49 0.46 10.65 7.30
CA TRP A 49 0.51 10.92 8.75
C TRP A 49 0.74 12.38 9.15
N ASN A 50 0.59 13.33 8.21
CA ASN A 50 0.99 14.73 8.32
C ASN A 50 2.51 14.92 8.47
N PHE A 51 3.08 15.67 7.54
CA PHE A 51 4.50 15.80 7.35
C PHE A 51 5.14 16.41 8.60
N PRO A 52 6.07 15.72 9.28
CA PRO A 52 6.69 16.27 10.48
C PRO A 52 7.35 17.63 10.17
N PRO A 53 7.17 18.66 11.03
CA PRO A 53 7.74 20.00 10.78
C PRO A 53 9.26 20.01 10.59
N GLU A 54 9.94 19.05 11.22
CA GLU A 54 11.39 18.88 11.20
C GLU A 54 11.89 18.05 10.02
N ALA A 55 10.99 17.31 9.35
CA ALA A 55 11.36 16.53 8.18
C ALA A 55 11.76 17.46 7.03
N ILE A 56 12.77 17.05 6.28
CA ILE A 56 13.26 17.74 5.08
C ILE A 56 12.76 17.07 3.81
N GLY A 57 12.21 15.86 3.90
CA GLY A 57 11.77 15.10 2.74
C GLY A 57 11.09 13.79 3.06
N THR A 58 10.73 13.08 2.00
CA THR A 58 10.38 11.65 2.04
C THR A 58 11.36 10.84 1.21
N GLU A 59 11.56 9.60 1.63
CA GLU A 59 12.31 8.59 0.89
C GLU A 59 11.46 7.32 0.77
N ALA A 60 11.34 6.80 -0.44
CA ALA A 60 10.93 5.43 -0.70
C ALA A 60 12.19 4.56 -0.78
N TYR A 61 12.52 3.88 0.31
CA TYR A 61 13.74 3.10 0.42
C TYR A 61 13.48 1.62 0.09
N VAL A 62 13.95 1.17 -1.07
CA VAL A 62 13.84 -0.23 -1.50
C VAL A 62 14.80 -1.08 -0.69
N LYS A 63 14.27 -1.90 0.21
CA LYS A 63 15.04 -2.74 1.14
C LYS A 63 15.31 -4.15 0.59
N LYS A 64 14.43 -4.64 -0.29
CA LYS A 64 14.57 -5.92 -0.98
C LYS A 64 14.18 -5.73 -2.44
N GLY A 65 15.06 -6.18 -3.34
CA GLY A 65 14.89 -6.13 -4.80
C GLY A 65 13.98 -7.23 -5.33
N TRP A 66 14.21 -7.63 -6.57
CA TRP A 66 13.34 -8.52 -7.32
C TRP A 66 13.34 -9.95 -6.76
N HIS A 67 12.18 -10.42 -6.35
CA HIS A 67 11.98 -11.84 -6.06
C HIS A 67 11.34 -12.55 -7.27
N GLU A 68 11.92 -13.68 -7.68
CA GLU A 68 11.46 -14.45 -8.84
C GLU A 68 10.16 -15.23 -8.59
N SER A 69 9.80 -15.51 -7.35
CA SER A 69 8.64 -16.36 -7.03
C SER A 69 7.35 -15.55 -6.92
N ASP A 70 6.28 -16.04 -7.58
CA ASP A 70 4.97 -15.39 -7.67
C ASP A 70 4.28 -15.15 -6.31
N ARG A 71 4.70 -15.83 -5.25
CA ARG A 71 4.14 -15.70 -3.90
C ARG A 71 4.83 -14.65 -3.04
N TYR A 72 5.98 -14.15 -3.47
CA TYR A 72 6.74 -13.16 -2.71
C TYR A 72 6.53 -11.78 -3.31
N PRO A 73 6.66 -10.72 -2.50
CA PRO A 73 6.70 -9.37 -3.02
C PRO A 73 7.74 -9.29 -4.13
N HIS A 74 7.36 -8.72 -5.27
CA HIS A 74 8.27 -8.37 -6.33
C HIS A 74 9.37 -7.45 -5.81
N PHE A 75 9.05 -6.47 -4.97
CA PHE A 75 10.05 -5.75 -4.16
C PHE A 75 9.42 -5.22 -2.86
N THR A 76 10.26 -4.83 -1.90
CA THR A 76 9.81 -4.28 -0.60
C THR A 76 10.43 -2.91 -0.36
N VAL A 77 9.59 -1.96 0.04
CA VAL A 77 9.94 -0.55 0.26
C VAL A 77 9.67 -0.16 1.71
N GLU A 78 10.56 0.61 2.33
CA GLU A 78 10.27 1.37 3.54
C GLU A 78 9.97 2.81 3.16
N LEU A 79 8.78 3.29 3.52
CA LEU A 79 8.42 4.70 3.41
C LEU A 79 9.00 5.43 4.62
N ARG A 80 9.82 6.46 4.40
CA ARG A 80 10.57 7.16 5.44
C ARG A 80 10.44 8.67 5.34
N TYR A 81 10.21 9.34 6.46
CA TYR A 81 10.54 10.75 6.55
C TYR A 81 12.04 10.90 6.73
N THR A 82 12.66 11.79 5.96
CA THR A 82 14.09 12.12 6.06
C THR A 82 14.26 13.42 6.83
N PHE A 83 15.30 13.47 7.65
CA PHE A 83 15.67 14.62 8.47
C PHE A 83 17.11 15.04 8.12
N LEU A 84 17.57 16.14 8.72
CA LEU A 84 18.96 16.55 8.57
C LEU A 84 19.92 15.46 9.07
N TYR A 85 21.14 15.45 8.52
CA TYR A 85 22.20 14.50 8.88
C TYR A 85 21.93 13.02 8.55
N GLY A 86 20.95 12.75 7.69
CA GLY A 86 20.65 11.38 7.26
C GLY A 86 19.81 10.59 8.27
N GLU A 87 19.31 11.24 9.31
CA GLU A 87 18.32 10.64 10.20
C GLU A 87 17.02 10.37 9.44
N TYR A 88 16.34 9.28 9.78
CA TYR A 88 15.07 8.93 9.18
C TYR A 88 14.11 8.34 10.20
N LYS A 89 12.81 8.52 9.94
CA LYS A 89 11.73 7.85 10.67
C LYS A 89 10.93 7.00 9.69
N ARG A 90 10.88 5.69 9.94
CA ARG A 90 10.03 4.78 9.15
C ARG A 90 8.55 5.08 9.43
N VAL A 91 7.80 5.27 8.35
CA VAL A 91 6.36 5.53 8.33
C VAL A 91 5.59 4.25 8.04
N ALA A 92 6.03 3.48 7.05
CA ALA A 92 5.40 2.22 6.68
C ALA A 92 6.39 1.28 6.00
N THR A 93 6.05 0.00 5.96
CA THR A 93 6.64 -0.99 5.07
C THR A 93 5.60 -1.33 4.00
N ALA A 94 6.01 -1.21 2.75
CA ALA A 94 5.19 -1.49 1.58
C ALA A 94 5.76 -2.70 0.82
N HIS A 95 4.88 -3.58 0.36
CA HIS A 95 5.23 -4.69 -0.51
C HIS A 95 4.53 -4.51 -1.85
N VAL A 96 5.28 -4.58 -2.94
CA VAL A 96 4.74 -4.54 -4.30
C VAL A 96 4.84 -5.94 -4.88
N TYR A 97 3.77 -6.45 -5.46
CA TYR A 97 3.71 -7.77 -6.10
C TYR A 97 3.88 -7.66 -7.62
N LYS A 98 4.08 -8.80 -8.30
CA LYS A 98 4.31 -8.82 -9.76
C LYS A 98 3.15 -8.27 -10.58
N ASP A 99 1.93 -8.35 -10.06
CA ASP A 99 0.72 -7.78 -10.66
C ASP A 99 0.55 -6.28 -10.34
N TRP A 100 1.57 -5.66 -9.73
CA TRP A 100 1.59 -4.27 -9.25
C TRP A 100 0.58 -3.96 -8.16
N SER A 101 -0.07 -4.98 -7.58
CA SER A 101 -0.78 -4.78 -6.32
C SER A 101 0.22 -4.43 -5.22
N GLU A 102 -0.23 -3.68 -4.22
CA GLU A 102 0.62 -3.30 -3.09
C GLU A 102 -0.09 -3.51 -1.75
N THR A 103 0.68 -3.94 -0.75
CA THR A 103 0.27 -3.91 0.65
C THR A 103 1.10 -2.90 1.43
N ILE A 104 0.48 -2.23 2.40
CA ILE A 104 1.13 -1.24 3.27
C ILE A 104 0.89 -1.63 4.72
N GLU A 105 1.96 -1.66 5.52
CA GLU A 105 1.93 -1.86 6.96
C GLU A 105 2.56 -0.63 7.65
N PHE A 106 1.74 0.16 8.34
CA PHE A 106 2.20 1.39 8.98
C PHE A 106 2.97 1.12 10.28
N ALA A 107 4.03 1.88 10.49
CA ALA A 107 4.84 1.82 11.70
C ALA A 107 4.15 2.55 12.85
N GLY A 108 4.01 1.87 14.00
CA GLY A 108 3.52 2.50 15.23
C GLY A 108 2.00 2.60 15.37
N ALA A 109 1.23 2.11 14.40
CA ALA A 109 -0.19 1.87 14.61
C ALA A 109 -0.32 0.67 15.56
N ALA A 110 -0.81 0.92 16.79
CA ALA A 110 -1.08 -0.14 17.78
C ALA A 110 -2.16 -1.14 17.31
N TRP A 111 -2.78 -0.84 16.16
CA TRP A 111 -3.80 -1.61 15.46
C TRP A 111 -3.22 -1.78 14.05
N SER A 112 -3.00 -3.01 13.65
CA SER A 112 -2.24 -3.44 12.47
C SER A 112 -2.97 -3.14 11.17
N SER A 113 -3.23 -1.87 10.86
CA SER A 113 -3.97 -1.52 9.65
C SER A 113 -3.12 -1.82 8.43
N ARG A 114 -3.27 -3.05 7.93
CA ARG A 114 -2.66 -3.51 6.69
C ARG A 114 -3.56 -3.08 5.57
N TRP A 115 -3.04 -2.26 4.69
CA TRP A 115 -3.80 -1.78 3.55
C TRP A 115 -3.41 -2.64 2.36
N TYR A 116 -4.38 -3.00 1.55
CA TYR A 116 -4.17 -3.71 0.30
C TYR A 116 -4.80 -2.93 -0.84
N LYS A 117 -4.11 -2.86 -1.97
CA LYS A 117 -4.64 -2.24 -3.18
C LYS A 117 -4.22 -3.04 -4.39
N LYS A 118 -5.16 -3.32 -5.28
CA LYS A 118 -4.85 -3.84 -6.61
C LYS A 118 -4.33 -2.72 -7.50
N TYR A 119 -3.55 -3.08 -8.51
CA TYR A 119 -3.01 -2.10 -9.44
C TYR A 119 -4.13 -1.30 -10.13
N ARG A 120 -4.00 0.04 -10.16
CA ARG A 120 -4.97 1.00 -10.73
C ARG A 120 -6.36 1.04 -10.07
N ASP A 121 -6.59 0.28 -9.01
CA ASP A 121 -7.83 0.45 -8.23
C ASP A 121 -7.81 1.81 -7.54
N GLN A 122 -8.97 2.46 -7.47
CA GLN A 122 -9.06 3.82 -6.94
C GLN A 122 -8.92 3.89 -5.41
N ARG A 123 -8.94 2.76 -4.69
CA ARG A 123 -9.03 2.71 -3.23
C ARG A 123 -8.23 1.56 -2.64
N TYR A 124 -7.70 1.79 -1.44
CA TYR A 124 -7.20 0.72 -0.58
C TYR A 124 -8.36 0.03 0.14
N ILE A 125 -8.19 -1.28 0.32
CA ILE A 125 -9.00 -2.13 1.20
C ILE A 125 -8.22 -2.28 2.49
N PHE A 126 -8.89 -2.07 3.62
CA PHE A 126 -8.31 -2.23 4.94
C PHE A 126 -8.48 -3.67 5.42
N TRP A 127 -7.37 -4.29 5.82
CA TRP A 127 -7.35 -5.57 6.50
C TRP A 127 -6.85 -5.36 7.93
N ASP A 128 -7.79 -5.03 8.81
CA ASP A 128 -7.66 -5.17 10.26
C ASP A 128 -8.85 -6.02 10.70
N VAL A 129 -8.62 -7.31 10.87
CA VAL A 129 -9.62 -8.22 11.46
C VAL A 129 -9.35 -8.25 12.95
N ASN A 130 -10.09 -7.46 13.72
CA ASN A 130 -10.39 -7.90 15.08
C ASN A 130 -11.39 -9.06 14.98
N GLU A 131 -10.86 -10.26 14.78
CA GLU A 131 -11.37 -11.45 15.47
C GLU A 131 -10.65 -11.47 16.83
N ILE A 132 -11.00 -10.54 17.70
CA ILE A 132 -10.87 -10.78 19.13
C ILE A 132 -12.24 -11.24 19.57
N ALA A 133 -12.32 -12.55 19.79
CA ALA A 133 -13.33 -13.20 20.59
C ALA A 133 -13.60 -12.38 21.87
N THR A 134 -14.75 -11.72 21.94
CA THR A 134 -15.45 -11.37 23.19
C THR A 134 -16.92 -11.06 22.90
N THR A 135 -17.60 -12.01 22.29
CA THR A 135 -18.96 -12.40 22.69
C THR A 135 -19.18 -13.82 22.18
N SER A 136 -18.99 -14.76 23.10
CA SER A 136 -19.65 -16.07 23.07
C SER A 136 -21.13 -15.86 22.70
N GLU A 137 -21.63 -16.69 21.78
CA GLU A 137 -22.99 -16.71 21.23
C GLU A 137 -23.28 -15.58 20.21
N TYR A 138 -23.26 -15.88 18.90
CA TYR A 138 -24.26 -15.46 17.87
C TYR A 138 -23.84 -15.50 16.38
N LEU A 139 -22.64 -15.94 15.98
CA LEU A 139 -22.27 -15.94 14.54
C LEU A 139 -21.98 -17.33 13.97
N GLY A 140 -23.03 -18.16 13.97
CA GLY A 140 -23.11 -19.38 13.15
C GLY A 140 -23.65 -19.15 11.73
N THR A 141 -23.77 -17.91 11.24
CA THR A 141 -24.63 -17.64 10.07
C THR A 141 -24.07 -16.71 8.99
N ALA A 142 -22.80 -16.30 9.04
CA ALA A 142 -22.26 -15.32 8.07
C ALA A 142 -21.39 -15.90 6.93
N TRP A 143 -21.13 -17.21 6.90
CA TRP A 143 -20.22 -17.84 5.92
C TRP A 143 -20.93 -18.53 4.74
N ARG A 144 -22.13 -18.08 4.33
CA ARG A 144 -22.85 -18.70 3.20
C ARG A 144 -23.38 -17.77 2.11
N THR A 145 -23.02 -16.49 2.08
CA THR A 145 -23.62 -15.57 1.09
C THR A 145 -22.59 -14.66 0.42
N ALA A 146 -21.64 -15.27 -0.29
CA ALA A 146 -20.91 -14.60 -1.37
C ALA A 146 -20.65 -15.54 -2.55
N SER A 147 -21.52 -16.53 -2.75
CA SER A 147 -21.49 -17.41 -3.91
C SER A 147 -22.86 -17.36 -4.58
N SER A 148 -22.85 -16.92 -5.83
CA SER A 148 -23.99 -16.82 -6.74
C SER A 148 -25.03 -15.75 -6.37
N ILE A 149 -25.25 -14.82 -7.29
CA ILE A 149 -26.51 -14.66 -8.02
C ILE A 149 -26.32 -13.41 -8.91
N CYS A 150 -25.92 -13.64 -10.16
CA CYS A 150 -26.48 -12.87 -11.25
C CYS A 150 -27.95 -13.30 -11.36
N PRO A 151 -28.87 -12.37 -11.61
CA PRO A 151 -29.93 -12.72 -12.55
C PRO A 151 -30.17 -11.61 -13.56
N SER A 152 -29.96 -12.01 -14.80
CA SER A 152 -30.70 -11.62 -15.99
C SER A 152 -32.15 -11.26 -15.70
N SER A 153 -32.55 -10.09 -16.19
CA SER A 153 -33.92 -9.63 -16.33
C SER A 153 -34.65 -10.44 -17.40
N THR A 154 -35.64 -11.23 -17.00
CA THR A 154 -36.77 -11.63 -17.86
C THR A 154 -38.04 -11.81 -17.03
N SER A 155 -39.14 -11.64 -17.76
CA SER A 155 -40.47 -11.21 -17.37
C SER A 155 -41.38 -12.28 -16.78
N SER A 156 -42.60 -11.82 -16.44
CA SER A 156 -43.87 -12.53 -16.22
C SER A 156 -44.12 -12.96 -14.77
N LEU A 157 -45.31 -12.90 -14.19
CA LEU A 157 -46.64 -12.39 -14.53
C LEU A 157 -47.51 -12.63 -13.25
N PHE A 158 -48.61 -11.87 -13.13
CA PHE A 158 -49.88 -12.21 -12.45
C PHE A 158 -50.09 -12.11 -10.91
N THR A 159 -51.11 -11.27 -10.61
CA THR A 159 -52.26 -11.40 -9.66
C THR A 159 -51.99 -11.54 -8.15
N ASN A 160 -52.80 -11.03 -7.21
CA ASN A 160 -54.24 -10.70 -7.17
C ASN A 160 -54.49 -9.51 -6.21
N SER A 161 -55.46 -8.65 -6.52
CA SER A 161 -56.61 -8.27 -5.67
C SER A 161 -57.60 -7.48 -6.54
#